data_AF-A5N8M4-F1
#
_entry.id   AF-A5N8M4-F1
#
_cell.length_a   1.000
_cell.length_b   1.000
_cell.length_c   1.000
_cell.angle_alpha   90.00
_cell.angle_beta   90.00
_cell.angle_gamma   90.00
#
_symmetry.space_group_name_H-M   'P 1'
#
loop_
_entity.id
_entity.type
_entity.pdbx_description
1 polymer ?
#
loop_
_entity_poly.entity_id
_entity_poly.type
_entity_poly.pdbx_seq_one_letter_code
_entity_poly.pdbx_strand_id
1 'polypeptide(L)'
;MNNGQKKWQIQPGQKKVEVLAAFPDSYSFTFELGKEIDDVKNALETKIVGEDKVSGRTAIVMEVTPKGGDSYKIWIDKDTKMPLQKQSAMQYSIQYKVCYTSIDFIESIPKELLAYTIPEGFKEIDTNTEQIVNSLADVKEILGFTPTIPENVPSSFIQNNISIVNDAKVVKINYTSKDNKKKVVILQKKSDSEFKPASMAALGKVNNNVAEIQSPIKNEIGILQGQVPYANITGISSVRWKQDGFEYAVIGNTYLEELELFIKGSTSGIVDISSKEQSLDKPQVEVPVDLKVEEQEQKNVDAGHSPWKLDPVFVSQVFASLKILPEGIQGEYPIKYEELKIIKNTGKEAIIEVSGDKTTIKRVYLKRLIREDNTGIWTVVGYDPLKNQ
;
A
#
# COMPACT_ATOMS: atom_id res chain seq x y z
N MET A 1 -16.52 -15.92 -0.03
CA MET A 1 -16.69 -16.01 -1.49
C MET A 1 -16.71 -14.61 -2.08
N ASN A 2 -16.11 -14.41 -3.25
CA ASN A 2 -16.13 -13.13 -3.96
C ASN A 2 -16.23 -13.43 -5.47
N ASN A 3 -17.28 -12.94 -6.12
CA ASN A 3 -17.48 -13.15 -7.57
C ASN A 3 -17.12 -11.90 -8.40
N GLY A 4 -16.42 -10.94 -7.80
CA GLY A 4 -16.05 -9.69 -8.43
C GLY A 4 -17.13 -8.60 -8.34
N GLN A 5 -18.41 -8.97 -8.26
CA GLN A 5 -19.52 -8.01 -8.08
C GLN A 5 -20.00 -7.95 -6.62
N LYS A 6 -20.13 -9.11 -5.98
CA LYS A 6 -20.49 -9.28 -4.57
C LYS A 6 -19.45 -10.12 -3.86
N LYS A 7 -19.22 -9.79 -2.59
CA LYS A 7 -18.50 -10.63 -1.65
C LYS A 7 -19.45 -11.03 -0.54
N TRP A 8 -19.42 -12.29 -0.17
CA TRP A 8 -20.27 -12.81 0.90
C TRP A 8 -19.56 -13.88 1.70
N GLN A 9 -19.96 -13.99 2.96
CA GLN A 9 -19.49 -14.99 3.90
C GLN A 9 -20.68 -15.74 4.49
N ILE A 10 -20.67 -17.06 4.34
CA ILE A 10 -21.65 -17.91 4.98
C ILE A 10 -21.15 -18.17 6.41
N GLN A 11 -22.02 -17.97 7.39
CA GLN A 11 -21.77 -18.26 8.81
C GLN A 11 -22.70 -19.42 9.24
N PRO A 12 -22.29 -20.69 9.05
CA PRO A 12 -23.17 -21.84 9.28
C PRO A 12 -23.72 -21.91 10.71
N GLY A 13 -22.88 -21.63 11.71
CA GLY A 13 -23.28 -21.67 13.12
C GLY A 13 -24.35 -20.64 13.51
N GLN A 14 -24.47 -19.54 12.75
CA GLN A 14 -25.48 -18.50 13.01
C GLN A 14 -26.65 -18.52 12.00
N LYS A 15 -26.60 -19.41 11.00
CA LYS A 15 -27.53 -19.41 9.85
C LYS A 15 -27.64 -18.02 9.20
N LYS A 16 -26.50 -17.38 8.95
CA LYS A 16 -26.44 -16.06 8.33
C LYS A 16 -25.55 -16.06 7.10
N VAL A 17 -25.90 -15.22 6.13
CA VAL A 17 -25.03 -14.85 5.01
C VAL A 17 -24.75 -13.37 5.14
N GLU A 18 -23.50 -13.02 5.37
CA GLU A 18 -23.05 -11.64 5.47
C GLU A 18 -22.58 -11.15 4.11
N VAL A 19 -23.15 -10.06 3.62
CA VAL A 19 -22.76 -9.41 2.37
C VAL A 19 -21.79 -8.27 2.69
N LEU A 20 -20.68 -8.22 1.94
CA LEU A 20 -19.53 -7.34 2.14
C LEU A 20 -19.19 -6.61 0.84
N ALA A 21 -18.42 -5.52 0.95
CA ALA A 21 -17.85 -4.85 -0.21
C ALA A 21 -16.96 -5.81 -1.02
N ALA A 22 -17.17 -5.85 -2.35
CA ALA A 22 -16.43 -6.76 -3.24
C ALA A 22 -15.00 -6.30 -3.54
N PHE A 23 -14.65 -5.06 -3.20
CA PHE A 23 -13.30 -4.51 -3.30
C PHE A 23 -13.07 -3.47 -2.20
N PRO A 24 -11.88 -3.45 -1.58
CA PRO A 24 -10.78 -4.39 -1.75
C PRO A 24 -11.08 -5.78 -1.18
N ASP A 25 -10.42 -6.82 -1.72
CA ASP A 25 -10.55 -8.17 -1.15
C ASP A 25 -9.45 -8.44 -0.13
N SER A 26 -9.76 -8.16 1.13
CA SER A 26 -8.84 -8.34 2.26
C SER A 26 -8.55 -9.80 2.65
N TYR A 27 -9.27 -10.79 2.10
CA TYR A 27 -9.11 -12.21 2.46
C TYR A 27 -8.29 -12.97 1.40
N SER A 28 -7.14 -12.44 1.01
CA SER A 28 -6.21 -13.15 0.14
C SER A 28 -5.45 -14.23 0.91
N PHE A 29 -5.27 -15.39 0.28
CA PHE A 29 -4.50 -16.49 0.85
C PHE A 29 -3.02 -16.10 0.94
N THR A 30 -2.34 -16.47 2.02
CA THR A 30 -0.94 -16.07 2.29
C THR A 30 0.03 -16.51 1.18
N PHE A 31 -0.26 -17.62 0.50
CA PHE A 31 0.51 -18.12 -0.64
C PHE A 31 -0.32 -17.99 -1.93
N GLU A 32 -0.54 -16.77 -2.38
CA GLU A 32 -1.34 -16.45 -3.57
C GLU A 32 -0.49 -16.68 -4.84
N LEU A 33 -0.94 -17.58 -5.72
CA LEU A 33 -0.18 -18.05 -6.87
C LEU A 33 0.23 -16.93 -7.83
N GLY A 34 -0.67 -16.00 -8.14
CA GLY A 34 -0.41 -14.90 -9.06
C GLY A 34 0.71 -13.99 -8.56
N LYS A 35 0.62 -13.59 -7.28
CA LYS A 35 1.62 -12.78 -6.60
C LYS A 35 2.98 -13.47 -6.60
N GLU A 36 3.05 -14.76 -6.28
CA GLU A 36 4.32 -15.48 -6.22
C GLU A 36 4.98 -15.58 -7.60
N ILE A 37 4.19 -15.72 -8.67
CA ILE A 37 4.70 -15.66 -10.05
C ILE A 37 5.30 -14.28 -10.34
N ASP A 38 4.62 -13.21 -9.94
CA ASP A 38 5.11 -11.85 -10.14
C ASP A 38 6.34 -11.55 -9.28
N ASP A 39 6.38 -12.01 -8.03
CA ASP A 39 7.52 -11.87 -7.12
C ASP A 39 8.76 -12.58 -7.68
N VAL A 40 8.60 -13.79 -8.22
CA VAL A 40 9.69 -14.54 -8.87
C VAL A 40 10.18 -13.85 -10.14
N LYS A 41 9.26 -13.34 -10.99
CA LYS A 41 9.62 -12.61 -12.22
C LYS A 41 10.38 -11.31 -11.92
N ASN A 42 10.05 -10.67 -10.81
CA ASN A 42 10.63 -9.39 -10.41
C ASN A 42 11.83 -9.54 -9.46
N ALA A 43 12.24 -10.76 -9.14
CA ALA A 43 13.39 -11.04 -8.29
C ALA A 43 14.70 -10.53 -8.90
N LEU A 44 15.69 -10.24 -8.05
CA LEU A 44 17.04 -9.87 -8.49
C LEU A 44 17.75 -11.06 -9.13
N GLU A 45 17.57 -12.23 -8.53
CA GLU A 45 18.17 -13.47 -8.98
C GLU A 45 17.23 -14.64 -8.69
N THR A 46 17.24 -15.62 -9.60
CA THR A 46 16.61 -16.92 -9.38
C THR A 46 17.58 -18.02 -9.76
N LYS A 47 17.59 -19.10 -8.97
CA LYS A 47 18.49 -20.23 -9.19
C LYS A 47 17.76 -21.54 -8.95
N ILE A 48 17.83 -22.45 -9.91
CA ILE A 48 17.34 -23.82 -9.69
C ILE A 48 18.38 -24.55 -8.83
N VAL A 49 17.94 -25.03 -7.67
CA VAL A 49 18.80 -25.66 -6.65
C VAL A 49 18.49 -27.14 -6.46
N GLY A 50 17.46 -27.67 -7.13
CA GLY A 50 17.15 -29.09 -7.12
C GLY A 50 15.80 -29.42 -7.75
N GLU A 51 15.39 -30.66 -7.55
CA GLU A 51 14.06 -31.17 -7.87
C GLU A 51 13.50 -31.92 -6.66
N ASP A 52 12.19 -31.90 -6.50
CA ASP A 52 11.48 -32.52 -5.39
C ASP A 52 10.05 -32.89 -5.80
N LYS A 53 9.33 -33.60 -4.93
CA LYS A 53 7.90 -33.88 -5.11
C LYS A 53 7.07 -33.14 -4.08
N VAL A 54 6.06 -32.40 -4.54
CA VAL A 54 5.06 -31.73 -3.68
C VAL A 54 3.69 -32.27 -4.04
N SER A 55 3.02 -32.89 -3.07
CA SER A 55 1.65 -33.43 -3.23
C SER A 55 1.52 -34.36 -4.45
N GLY A 56 2.52 -35.23 -4.64
CA GLY A 56 2.58 -36.21 -5.74
C GLY A 56 3.05 -35.65 -7.09
N ARG A 57 3.19 -34.33 -7.21
CA ARG A 57 3.64 -33.65 -8.43
C ARG A 57 5.14 -33.39 -8.39
N THR A 58 5.80 -33.50 -9.55
CA THR A 58 7.24 -33.23 -9.67
C THR A 58 7.46 -31.73 -9.84
N ALA A 59 8.31 -31.15 -8.99
CA ALA A 59 8.59 -29.73 -9.00
C ALA A 59 10.09 -29.46 -9.07
N ILE A 60 10.47 -28.35 -9.71
CA ILE A 60 11.80 -27.77 -9.52
C ILE A 60 11.81 -27.00 -8.19
N VAL A 61 12.93 -27.07 -7.47
CA VAL A 61 13.18 -26.23 -6.31
C VAL A 61 14.00 -25.04 -6.78
N MET A 62 13.43 -23.85 -6.66
CA MET A 62 14.07 -22.61 -7.05
C MET A 62 14.34 -21.77 -5.80
N GLU A 63 15.57 -21.31 -5.66
CA GLU A 63 15.95 -20.25 -4.73
C GLU A 63 15.71 -18.90 -5.40
N VAL A 64 15.06 -18.00 -4.67
CA VAL A 64 14.63 -16.69 -5.16
C VAL A 64 15.24 -15.64 -4.25
N THR A 65 16.03 -14.74 -4.84
CA THR A 65 16.59 -13.57 -4.16
C THR A 65 15.78 -12.34 -4.56
N PRO A 66 14.84 -11.89 -3.72
CA PRO A 66 13.98 -10.76 -4.05
C PRO A 66 14.76 -9.43 -4.07
N LYS A 67 14.17 -8.37 -4.63
CA LYS A 67 14.69 -6.98 -4.53
C LYS A 67 14.80 -6.49 -3.09
N GLY A 68 13.94 -7.01 -2.22
CA GLY A 68 13.95 -6.79 -0.79
C GLY A 68 13.40 -8.04 -0.09
N GLY A 69 14.00 -8.39 1.04
CA GLY A 69 13.71 -9.60 1.82
C GLY A 69 14.91 -10.53 1.84
N ASP A 70 14.83 -11.56 2.69
CA ASP A 70 15.78 -12.67 2.63
C ASP A 70 15.42 -13.61 1.48
N SER A 71 16.43 -14.30 0.93
CA SER A 71 16.21 -15.32 -0.09
C SER A 71 15.34 -16.45 0.45
N TYR A 72 14.43 -16.94 -0.39
CA TYR A 72 13.48 -17.99 -0.04
C TYR A 72 13.47 -19.08 -1.11
N LYS A 73 12.83 -20.21 -0.81
CA LYS A 73 12.66 -21.31 -1.78
C LYS A 73 11.22 -21.43 -2.22
N ILE A 74 11.02 -21.70 -3.50
CA ILE A 74 9.73 -21.98 -4.11
C ILE A 74 9.82 -23.26 -4.92
N TRP A 75 8.78 -24.10 -4.83
CA TRP A 75 8.66 -25.33 -5.62
C TRP A 75 7.69 -25.05 -6.74
N ILE A 76 8.17 -25.16 -7.98
CA ILE A 76 7.39 -24.85 -9.18
C ILE A 76 7.11 -26.16 -9.91
N ASP A 77 5.84 -26.44 -10.13
CA ASP A 77 5.38 -27.62 -10.85
C ASP A 77 6.01 -27.69 -12.25
N LYS A 78 6.57 -28.85 -12.62
CA LYS A 78 7.23 -29.00 -13.92
C LYS A 78 6.25 -28.97 -15.10
N ASP A 79 4.99 -29.33 -14.90
CA ASP A 79 4.01 -29.44 -15.98
C ASP A 79 3.26 -28.11 -16.18
N THR A 80 2.72 -27.54 -15.11
CA THR A 80 1.87 -26.33 -15.16
C THR A 80 2.64 -25.04 -14.93
N LYS A 81 3.89 -25.13 -14.46
CA LYS A 81 4.73 -23.98 -14.05
C LYS A 81 4.16 -23.17 -12.89
N MET A 82 3.23 -23.76 -12.14
CA MET A 82 2.59 -23.09 -11.01
C MET A 82 3.34 -23.36 -9.70
N PRO A 83 3.43 -22.37 -8.79
CA PRO A 83 3.95 -22.59 -7.45
C PRO A 83 3.11 -23.62 -6.67
N LEU A 84 3.77 -24.59 -6.04
CA LEU A 84 3.12 -25.60 -5.21
C LEU A 84 3.45 -25.45 -3.72
N GLN A 85 4.61 -24.89 -3.41
CA GLN A 85 5.09 -24.71 -2.05
C GLN A 85 6.06 -23.55 -1.98
N LYS A 86 6.09 -22.89 -0.82
CA LYS A 86 7.03 -21.84 -0.45
C LYS A 86 7.66 -22.17 0.90
N GLN A 87 8.94 -21.87 1.02
CA GLN A 87 9.69 -21.98 2.26
C GLN A 87 10.46 -20.68 2.50
N SER A 88 10.24 -20.04 3.64
CA SER A 88 10.92 -18.80 4.00
C SER A 88 12.42 -19.03 4.29
N ALA A 89 13.17 -17.94 4.36
CA ALA A 89 14.45 -17.95 5.06
C ALA A 89 14.28 -18.39 6.53
N MET A 90 15.36 -18.90 7.12
CA MET A 90 15.39 -19.19 8.55
C MET A 90 15.70 -17.90 9.31
N GLN A 91 14.77 -17.43 10.13
CA GLN A 91 14.92 -16.25 10.96
C GLN A 91 14.69 -16.63 12.42
N TYR A 92 15.66 -16.34 13.31
CA TYR A 92 15.60 -16.69 14.74
C TYR A 92 15.24 -18.16 15.01
N SER A 93 15.78 -19.07 14.19
CA SER A 93 15.49 -20.51 14.22
C SER A 93 14.06 -20.92 13.82
N ILE A 94 13.26 -19.98 13.29
CA ILE A 94 11.93 -20.24 12.74
C ILE A 94 12.03 -20.23 11.21
N GLN A 95 11.42 -21.23 10.59
CA GLN A 95 11.25 -21.30 9.14
C GLN A 95 9.82 -21.73 8.83
N TYR A 96 9.15 -20.96 7.99
CA TYR A 96 7.80 -21.26 7.55
C TYR A 96 7.82 -22.06 6.26
N LYS A 97 6.91 -23.02 6.17
CA LYS A 97 6.66 -23.80 4.97
C LYS A 97 5.16 -23.81 4.70
N VAL A 98 4.76 -23.33 3.53
CA VAL A 98 3.36 -23.30 3.08
C VAL A 98 3.27 -24.12 1.81
N CYS A 99 2.33 -25.06 1.74
CA CYS A 99 2.16 -25.94 0.59
C CYS A 99 0.68 -26.21 0.30
N TYR A 100 0.37 -26.44 -0.98
CA TYR A 100 -0.92 -27.00 -1.37
C TYR A 100 -0.88 -28.51 -1.15
N THR A 101 -1.76 -29.03 -0.29
CA THR A 101 -1.92 -30.47 -0.08
C THR A 101 -2.70 -31.16 -1.20
N SER A 102 -3.52 -30.39 -1.93
CA SER A 102 -4.23 -30.80 -3.14
C SER A 102 -4.44 -29.59 -4.03
N ILE A 103 -4.23 -29.74 -5.33
CA ILE A 103 -4.45 -28.67 -6.31
C ILE A 103 -4.80 -29.26 -7.68
N ASP A 104 -5.86 -28.73 -8.27
CA ASP A 104 -6.32 -29.06 -9.62
C ASP A 104 -6.33 -27.78 -10.47
N PHE A 105 -5.97 -27.93 -11.75
CA PHE A 105 -5.93 -26.84 -12.70
C PHE A 105 -7.02 -27.09 -13.75
N ILE A 106 -7.95 -26.15 -13.83
CA ILE A 106 -9.08 -26.16 -14.74
C ILE A 106 -9.07 -24.87 -15.56
N GLU A 107 -9.57 -24.93 -16.80
CA GLU A 107 -9.51 -23.78 -17.72
C GLU A 107 -10.37 -22.59 -17.26
N SER A 108 -11.44 -22.84 -16.50
CA SER A 108 -12.29 -21.79 -15.96
C SER A 108 -12.93 -22.20 -14.64
N ILE A 109 -13.21 -21.21 -13.78
CA ILE A 109 -13.91 -21.43 -12.51
C ILE A 109 -15.36 -21.80 -12.82
N PRO A 110 -15.87 -22.95 -12.31
CA PRO A 110 -17.24 -23.35 -12.52
C PRO A 110 -18.21 -22.29 -12.01
N LYS A 111 -19.24 -21.96 -12.81
CA LYS A 111 -20.15 -20.84 -12.55
C LYS A 111 -20.91 -21.01 -11.24
N GLU A 112 -21.20 -22.24 -10.87
CA GLU A 112 -21.84 -22.65 -9.62
C GLU A 112 -21.02 -22.23 -8.39
N LEU A 113 -19.69 -22.18 -8.47
CA LEU A 113 -18.85 -21.69 -7.37
C LEU A 113 -18.89 -20.17 -7.24
N LEU A 114 -19.32 -19.45 -8.28
CA LEU A 114 -19.43 -17.99 -8.31
C LEU A 114 -20.87 -17.51 -8.10
N ALA A 115 -21.83 -18.43 -8.03
CA ALA A 115 -23.23 -18.13 -7.84
C ALA A 115 -23.50 -17.71 -6.39
N TYR A 116 -24.12 -16.55 -6.23
CA TYR A 116 -24.62 -16.12 -4.93
C TYR A 116 -25.95 -16.82 -4.64
N THR A 117 -25.95 -17.69 -3.64
CA THR A 117 -27.16 -18.36 -3.15
C THR A 117 -27.22 -18.27 -1.63
N ILE A 118 -28.43 -18.03 -1.11
CA ILE A 118 -28.70 -18.05 0.33
C ILE A 118 -29.19 -19.45 0.66
N PRO A 119 -28.47 -20.23 1.50
CA PRO A 119 -28.94 -21.56 1.86
C PRO A 119 -30.28 -21.50 2.58
N GLU A 120 -31.09 -22.56 2.44
CA GLU A 120 -32.41 -22.61 3.07
C GLU A 120 -32.32 -22.41 4.59
N GLY A 121 -33.18 -21.53 5.12
CA GLY A 121 -33.21 -21.17 6.54
C GLY A 121 -32.09 -20.21 6.98
N PHE A 122 -31.28 -19.67 6.05
CA PHE A 122 -30.31 -18.62 6.36
C PHE A 122 -30.92 -17.24 6.16
N LYS A 123 -30.50 -16.29 7.00
CA LYS A 123 -30.84 -14.87 6.86
C LYS A 123 -29.69 -14.12 6.20
N GLU A 124 -30.01 -13.32 5.19
CA GLU A 124 -29.05 -12.34 4.65
C GLU A 124 -28.92 -11.15 5.60
N ILE A 125 -27.67 -10.76 5.87
CA ILE A 125 -27.31 -9.54 6.56
C ILE A 125 -26.44 -8.72 5.61
N ASP A 126 -27.03 -7.66 5.07
CA ASP A 126 -26.27 -6.70 4.28
C ASP A 126 -25.64 -5.66 5.21
N THR A 127 -24.32 -5.72 5.33
CA THR A 127 -23.53 -4.73 6.08
C THR A 127 -22.88 -3.71 5.15
N ASN A 128 -23.13 -3.81 3.85
CA ASN A 128 -22.60 -2.87 2.88
C ASN A 128 -23.30 -1.52 3.03
N THR A 129 -22.58 -0.53 3.54
CA THR A 129 -23.07 0.84 3.70
C THR A 129 -23.15 1.62 2.38
N GLU A 130 -22.75 1.00 1.26
CA GLU A 130 -22.76 1.62 -0.06
C GLU A 130 -24.15 1.58 -0.70
N GLN A 131 -24.69 2.76 -1.00
CA GLN A 131 -25.90 2.91 -1.81
C GLN A 131 -25.50 3.15 -3.28
N ILE A 132 -25.82 2.19 -4.16
CA ILE A 132 -25.64 2.37 -5.61
C ILE A 132 -26.66 3.40 -6.12
N VAL A 133 -26.20 4.32 -6.97
CA VAL A 133 -27.02 5.35 -7.60
C VAL A 133 -27.03 5.19 -9.12
N ASN A 134 -28.09 5.66 -9.77
CA ASN A 134 -28.27 5.51 -11.21
C ASN A 134 -27.79 6.73 -11.99
N SER A 135 -27.67 7.89 -11.34
CA SER A 135 -27.29 9.15 -12.00
C SER A 135 -26.44 10.07 -11.13
N LEU A 136 -25.74 11.01 -11.78
CA LEU A 136 -25.04 12.10 -11.09
C LEU A 136 -26.01 13.08 -10.41
N ALA A 137 -27.27 13.15 -10.88
CA ALA A 137 -28.30 13.96 -10.25
C ALA A 137 -28.66 13.40 -8.88
N ASP A 138 -28.76 12.07 -8.75
CA ASP A 138 -28.99 11.38 -7.47
C ASP A 138 -27.89 11.73 -6.46
N VAL A 139 -26.62 11.72 -6.92
CA VAL A 139 -25.48 12.10 -6.07
C VAL A 139 -25.59 13.55 -5.59
N LYS A 140 -25.95 14.46 -6.50
CA LYS A 140 -26.11 15.87 -6.17
C LYS A 140 -27.26 16.09 -5.18
N GLU A 141 -28.37 15.37 -5.32
CA GLU A 141 -29.50 15.44 -4.40
C GLU A 141 -29.11 14.96 -3.00
N ILE A 142 -28.36 13.86 -2.90
CA ILE A 142 -27.99 13.25 -1.62
C ILE A 142 -26.84 14.01 -0.92
N LEU A 143 -25.80 14.41 -1.65
CA LEU A 143 -24.58 14.98 -1.08
C LEU A 143 -24.41 16.50 -1.30
N GLY A 144 -25.26 17.11 -2.12
CA GLY A 144 -25.21 18.54 -2.42
C GLY A 144 -24.02 18.94 -3.29
N PHE A 145 -23.44 18.03 -4.06
CA PHE A 145 -22.45 18.32 -5.10
C PHE A 145 -22.48 17.29 -6.23
N THR A 146 -22.07 17.72 -7.43
CA THR A 146 -21.86 16.82 -8.56
C THR A 146 -20.42 16.30 -8.52
N PRO A 147 -20.17 14.98 -8.48
CA PRO A 147 -18.82 14.45 -8.48
C PRO A 147 -18.14 14.63 -9.83
N THR A 148 -16.82 14.80 -9.83
CA THR A 148 -16.03 14.88 -11.06
C THR A 148 -15.86 13.48 -11.66
N ILE A 149 -16.23 13.27 -12.92
CA ILE A 149 -15.98 11.99 -13.60
C ILE A 149 -14.66 12.10 -14.38
N PRO A 150 -13.72 11.15 -14.25
CA PRO A 150 -12.50 11.19 -15.01
C PRO A 150 -12.77 11.04 -16.51
N GLU A 151 -12.18 11.93 -17.31
CA GLU A 151 -12.14 11.81 -18.75
C GLU A 151 -10.92 10.99 -19.21
N ASN A 152 -10.95 10.43 -20.43
CA ASN A 152 -9.80 9.75 -21.02
C ASN A 152 -9.17 8.62 -20.16
N VAL A 153 -9.99 7.94 -19.36
CA VAL A 153 -9.55 6.73 -18.62
C VAL A 153 -9.06 5.65 -19.58
N PRO A 154 -8.14 4.76 -19.15
CA PRO A 154 -7.60 3.73 -20.03
C PRO A 154 -8.71 2.87 -20.63
N SER A 155 -8.65 2.62 -21.95
CA SER A 155 -9.69 1.88 -22.69
C SER A 155 -9.83 0.40 -22.28
N SER A 156 -8.89 -0.10 -21.49
CA SER A 156 -8.95 -1.41 -20.84
C SER A 156 -9.90 -1.45 -19.65
N PHE A 157 -10.36 -0.31 -19.13
CA PHE A 157 -11.29 -0.20 -18.01
C PHE A 157 -12.68 0.24 -18.45
N ILE A 158 -13.68 -0.21 -17.70
CA ILE A 158 -15.08 0.16 -17.84
C ILE A 158 -15.57 0.70 -16.50
N GLN A 159 -16.36 1.77 -16.51
CA GLN A 159 -17.05 2.23 -15.31
C GLN A 159 -18.20 1.26 -15.00
N ASN A 160 -18.18 0.64 -13.83
CA ASN A 160 -19.20 -0.33 -13.43
C ASN A 160 -20.40 0.34 -12.76
N ASN A 161 -20.16 1.15 -11.73
CA ASN A 161 -21.20 1.84 -10.99
C ASN A 161 -20.67 3.07 -10.26
N ILE A 162 -21.61 3.86 -9.75
CA ILE A 162 -21.37 4.93 -8.79
C ILE A 162 -22.13 4.56 -7.51
N SER A 163 -21.50 4.69 -6.35
CA SER A 163 -22.11 4.46 -5.05
C SER A 163 -21.81 5.58 -4.07
N ILE A 164 -22.62 5.69 -3.02
CA ILE A 164 -22.45 6.64 -1.92
C ILE A 164 -22.27 5.85 -0.63
N VAL A 165 -21.22 6.15 0.12
CA VAL A 165 -21.07 5.71 1.51
C VAL A 165 -21.76 6.74 2.38
N ASN A 166 -23.02 6.46 2.77
CA ASN A 166 -23.90 7.45 3.38
C ASN A 166 -23.34 8.06 4.68
N ASP A 167 -22.82 7.22 5.58
CA ASP A 167 -22.28 7.67 6.86
C ASP A 167 -21.05 8.57 6.71
N ALA A 168 -20.22 8.30 5.70
CA ALA A 168 -19.02 9.06 5.40
C ALA A 168 -19.26 10.26 4.46
N LYS A 169 -20.44 10.33 3.81
CA LYS A 169 -20.76 11.30 2.75
C LYS A 169 -19.73 11.29 1.61
N VAL A 170 -19.30 10.09 1.22
CA VAL A 170 -18.28 9.87 0.17
C VAL A 170 -18.95 9.29 -1.08
N VAL A 171 -18.60 9.83 -2.24
CA VAL A 171 -18.90 9.21 -3.54
C VAL A 171 -17.80 8.22 -3.91
N LYS A 172 -18.17 7.04 -4.37
CA LYS A 172 -17.29 6.05 -4.98
C LYS A 172 -17.65 5.87 -6.45
N ILE A 173 -16.65 5.92 -7.32
CA ILE A 173 -16.80 5.61 -8.75
C ILE A 173 -15.93 4.39 -9.02
N ASN A 174 -16.58 3.27 -9.36
CA ASN A 174 -15.92 1.98 -9.50
C ASN A 174 -15.62 1.68 -10.97
N TYR A 175 -14.35 1.41 -11.27
CA TYR A 175 -13.87 0.94 -12.57
C TYR A 175 -13.34 -0.48 -12.47
N THR A 176 -13.56 -1.29 -13.48
CA THR A 176 -13.01 -2.65 -13.59
C THR A 176 -12.40 -2.86 -14.95
N SER A 177 -11.25 -3.54 -15.00
CA SER A 177 -10.62 -3.91 -16.26
C SER A 177 -11.48 -4.94 -17.01
N LYS A 178 -11.39 -4.96 -18.35
CA LYS A 178 -12.16 -5.89 -19.21
C LYS A 178 -11.92 -7.37 -18.91
N ASP A 179 -10.77 -7.71 -18.33
CA ASP A 179 -10.43 -9.06 -17.88
C ASP A 179 -10.87 -9.34 -16.43
N ASN A 180 -11.52 -8.38 -15.76
CA ASN A 180 -11.99 -8.41 -14.37
C ASN A 180 -10.90 -8.60 -13.31
N LYS A 181 -9.61 -8.43 -13.65
CA LYS A 181 -8.49 -8.64 -12.71
C LYS A 181 -8.13 -7.38 -11.91
N LYS A 182 -8.31 -6.21 -12.51
CA LYS A 182 -7.94 -4.92 -11.92
C LYS A 182 -9.19 -4.11 -11.63
N LYS A 183 -9.15 -3.40 -10.52
CA LYS A 183 -10.18 -2.50 -10.05
C LYS A 183 -9.52 -1.20 -9.65
N VAL A 184 -10.18 -0.11 -10.05
CA VAL A 184 -9.82 1.24 -9.63
C VAL A 184 -11.06 1.90 -9.06
N VAL A 185 -10.91 2.54 -7.91
CA VAL A 185 -11.97 3.24 -7.20
C VAL A 185 -11.54 4.68 -7.04
N ILE A 186 -12.41 5.60 -7.45
CA ILE A 186 -12.24 7.03 -7.20
C ILE A 186 -13.17 7.42 -6.05
N LEU A 187 -12.61 8.00 -5.01
CA LEU A 187 -13.31 8.53 -3.85
C LEU A 187 -13.34 10.05 -3.91
N GLN A 188 -14.50 10.65 -3.60
CA GLN A 188 -14.65 12.11 -3.51
C GLN A 188 -15.53 12.49 -2.32
N LYS A 189 -15.10 13.48 -1.54
CA LYS A 189 -15.92 14.11 -0.50
C LYS A 189 -15.60 15.59 -0.37
N LYS A 190 -16.59 16.38 0.06
CA LYS A 190 -16.32 17.74 0.54
C LYS A 190 -15.45 17.67 1.80
N SER A 191 -14.45 18.54 1.89
CA SER A 191 -13.54 18.56 3.01
C SER A 191 -12.94 19.96 3.14
N ASP A 192 -13.13 20.58 4.31
CA ASP A 192 -12.51 21.85 4.68
C ASP A 192 -11.34 21.67 5.65
N SER A 193 -11.07 20.44 6.10
CA SER A 193 -9.97 20.14 7.01
C SER A 193 -8.59 20.35 6.38
N GLU A 194 -7.57 20.57 7.17
CA GLU A 194 -6.20 20.63 6.65
C GLU A 194 -5.80 19.28 6.01
N PHE A 195 -5.13 19.32 4.86
CA PHE A 195 -4.58 18.11 4.26
C PHE A 195 -3.32 17.68 5.01
N LYS A 196 -3.40 16.57 5.73
CA LYS A 196 -2.26 15.97 6.42
C LYS A 196 -1.94 14.62 5.79
N PRO A 197 -0.78 14.46 5.14
CA PRO A 197 -0.34 13.16 4.63
C PRO A 197 0.16 12.26 5.77
N ALA A 198 0.13 10.94 5.54
CA ALA A 198 0.72 9.96 6.45
C ALA A 198 2.24 10.10 6.45
N SER A 199 2.88 9.91 7.62
CA SER A 199 4.34 10.12 7.76
C SER A 199 5.17 9.19 6.88
N MET A 200 4.69 7.97 6.69
CA MET A 200 5.34 6.94 5.88
C MET A 200 5.06 7.05 4.38
N ALA A 201 4.16 7.96 3.96
CA ALA A 201 3.75 8.06 2.57
C ALA A 201 4.76 8.86 1.73
N ALA A 202 4.91 8.44 0.48
CA ALA A 202 5.57 9.29 -0.51
C ALA A 202 4.67 10.49 -0.84
N LEU A 203 5.29 11.59 -1.28
CA LEU A 203 4.63 12.82 -1.64
C LEU A 203 4.86 13.11 -3.13
N GLY A 204 3.79 13.43 -3.83
CA GLY A 204 3.78 13.94 -5.19
C GLY A 204 2.98 15.24 -5.29
N LYS A 205 2.60 15.60 -6.51
CA LYS A 205 1.75 16.77 -6.78
C LYS A 205 0.62 16.42 -7.74
N VAL A 206 -0.56 16.95 -7.44
CA VAL A 206 -1.71 16.97 -8.35
C VAL A 206 -2.21 18.40 -8.45
N ASN A 207 -2.08 19.00 -9.63
CA ASN A 207 -2.42 20.39 -9.89
C ASN A 207 -1.78 21.36 -8.86
N ASN A 208 -0.47 21.20 -8.63
CA ASN A 208 0.33 21.91 -7.61
C ASN A 208 -0.04 21.67 -6.14
N ASN A 209 -1.13 20.94 -5.84
CA ASN A 209 -1.44 20.51 -4.49
C ASN A 209 -0.59 19.31 -4.11
N VAL A 210 -0.22 19.21 -2.83
CA VAL A 210 0.46 18.03 -2.31
C VAL A 210 -0.45 16.81 -2.46
N ALA A 211 0.11 15.73 -3.01
CA ALA A 211 -0.55 14.44 -3.10
C ALA A 211 0.19 13.42 -2.24
N GLU A 212 -0.55 12.65 -1.45
CA GLU A 212 -0.06 11.49 -0.72
C GLU A 212 -0.10 10.26 -1.61
N ILE A 213 0.99 9.50 -1.65
CA ILE A 213 1.11 8.27 -2.41
C ILE A 213 1.47 7.13 -1.45
N GLN A 214 0.63 6.09 -1.43
CA GLN A 214 0.90 4.88 -0.66
C GLN A 214 0.87 3.65 -1.57
N SER A 215 1.91 2.82 -1.50
CA SER A 215 2.00 1.57 -2.27
C SER A 215 2.83 0.53 -1.50
N PRO A 216 2.19 -0.52 -0.95
CA PRO A 216 0.79 -0.57 -0.57
C PRO A 216 0.34 0.49 0.45
N ILE A 217 -0.98 0.60 0.64
CA ILE A 217 -1.61 1.43 1.68
C ILE A 217 -1.29 0.86 3.07
N LYS A 218 -0.70 1.69 3.94
CA LYS A 218 -0.37 1.33 5.34
C LYS A 218 -1.20 2.11 6.35
N ASN A 219 -1.56 3.35 6.02
CA ASN A 219 -2.30 4.23 6.92
C ASN A 219 -3.56 4.74 6.23
N GLU A 220 -4.71 4.48 6.84
CA GLU A 220 -5.99 5.04 6.42
C GLU A 220 -6.24 6.36 7.14
N ILE A 221 -6.11 7.46 6.42
CA ILE A 221 -6.39 8.79 6.94
C ILE A 221 -7.26 9.58 5.95
N GLY A 222 -7.99 10.55 6.47
CA GLY A 222 -8.86 11.42 5.68
C GLY A 222 -9.97 10.64 4.97
N ILE A 223 -10.07 10.74 3.65
CA ILE A 223 -11.10 10.05 2.86
C ILE A 223 -10.95 8.52 2.91
N LEU A 224 -9.77 7.97 3.19
CA LEU A 224 -9.57 6.52 3.23
C LEU A 224 -10.14 5.87 4.50
N GLN A 225 -10.35 6.65 5.56
CA GLN A 225 -10.76 6.13 6.87
C GLN A 225 -12.26 5.80 6.94
N GLY A 226 -12.60 4.66 7.55
CA GLY A 226 -13.97 4.34 7.96
C GLY A 226 -14.92 3.89 6.84
N GLN A 227 -14.41 3.59 5.65
CA GLN A 227 -15.22 3.06 4.55
C GLN A 227 -15.10 1.53 4.44
N VAL A 228 -13.97 1.05 3.92
CA VAL A 228 -13.61 -0.35 3.77
C VAL A 228 -12.13 -0.43 4.12
N PRO A 229 -11.65 -1.46 4.84
CA PRO A 229 -10.23 -1.57 5.12
C PRO A 229 -9.45 -1.78 3.81
N TYR A 230 -8.65 -0.78 3.44
CA TYR A 230 -7.65 -0.80 2.36
C TYR A 230 -6.23 -1.04 2.91
N ALA A 231 -5.97 -0.65 4.15
CA ALA A 231 -4.66 -0.78 4.78
C ALA A 231 -4.24 -2.24 4.95
N ASN A 232 -2.93 -2.47 4.81
CA ASN A 232 -2.29 -3.78 4.93
C ASN A 232 -2.73 -4.80 3.88
N ILE A 233 -3.49 -4.39 2.86
CA ILE A 233 -3.77 -5.23 1.71
C ILE A 233 -2.64 -5.08 0.70
N THR A 234 -1.93 -6.17 0.47
CA THR A 234 -0.82 -6.19 -0.49
C THR A 234 -1.35 -5.94 -1.90
N GLY A 235 -0.60 -5.17 -2.69
CA GLY A 235 -0.92 -4.91 -4.09
C GLY A 235 -1.95 -3.81 -4.31
N ILE A 236 -2.42 -3.13 -3.26
CA ILE A 236 -3.32 -1.98 -3.38
C ILE A 236 -2.54 -0.69 -3.15
N SER A 237 -2.56 0.18 -4.15
CA SER A 237 -1.96 1.51 -4.07
C SER A 237 -3.02 2.59 -4.02
N SER A 238 -2.69 3.75 -3.45
CA SER A 238 -3.55 4.93 -3.49
C SER A 238 -2.76 6.20 -3.77
N VAL A 239 -3.41 7.15 -4.44
CA VAL A 239 -3.02 8.56 -4.47
C VAL A 239 -4.15 9.39 -3.91
N ARG A 240 -3.88 10.23 -2.90
CA ARG A 240 -4.87 11.06 -2.20
C ARG A 240 -4.43 12.52 -2.21
N TRP A 241 -5.32 13.45 -2.51
CA TRP A 241 -5.01 14.88 -2.50
C TRP A 241 -6.25 15.71 -2.16
N LYS A 242 -6.04 17.01 -1.92
CA LYS A 242 -7.12 17.99 -1.80
C LYS A 242 -7.04 19.02 -2.90
N GLN A 243 -8.21 19.43 -3.41
CA GLN A 243 -8.34 20.46 -4.41
C GLN A 243 -9.76 21.06 -4.33
N ASP A 244 -9.88 22.39 -4.44
CA ASP A 244 -11.15 23.11 -4.58
C ASP A 244 -12.22 22.78 -3.52
N GLY A 245 -11.81 22.55 -2.25
CA GLY A 245 -12.73 22.21 -1.15
C GLY A 245 -13.15 20.73 -1.10
N PHE A 246 -12.53 19.89 -1.92
CA PHE A 246 -12.75 18.45 -1.96
C PHE A 246 -11.49 17.69 -1.58
N GLU A 247 -11.68 16.51 -1.01
CA GLU A 247 -10.65 15.49 -0.87
C GLU A 247 -10.96 14.38 -1.86
N TYR A 248 -9.92 13.96 -2.56
CA TYR A 248 -9.94 12.92 -3.59
C TYR A 248 -9.01 11.78 -3.19
N ALA A 249 -9.38 10.56 -3.55
CA ALA A 249 -8.42 9.46 -3.61
C ALA A 249 -8.69 8.55 -4.81
N VAL A 250 -7.64 8.12 -5.48
CA VAL A 250 -7.69 7.09 -6.51
C VAL A 250 -6.96 5.86 -5.95
N ILE A 251 -7.67 4.75 -5.82
CA ILE A 251 -7.20 3.50 -5.21
C ILE A 251 -7.33 2.37 -6.22
N GLY A 252 -6.36 1.47 -6.29
CA GLY A 252 -6.54 0.28 -7.11
C GLY A 252 -5.53 -0.82 -6.84
N ASN A 253 -5.89 -2.04 -7.23
CA ASN A 253 -4.97 -3.17 -7.29
C ASN A 253 -4.20 -3.18 -8.63
N THR A 254 -3.58 -2.05 -8.94
CA THR A 254 -2.86 -1.83 -10.19
C THR A 254 -1.66 -0.92 -9.98
N TYR A 255 -0.83 -0.78 -11.01
CA TYR A 255 0.39 0.03 -10.97
C TYR A 255 0.08 1.53 -10.81
N LEU A 256 1.00 2.27 -10.18
CA LEU A 256 0.85 3.72 -9.95
C LEU A 256 0.72 4.49 -11.26
N GLU A 257 1.40 4.06 -12.32
CA GLU A 257 1.32 4.66 -13.66
C GLU A 257 -0.08 4.53 -14.26
N GLU A 258 -0.80 3.45 -13.98
CA GLU A 258 -2.20 3.31 -14.37
C GLU A 258 -3.10 4.22 -13.52
N LEU A 259 -2.87 4.32 -12.20
CA LEU A 259 -3.61 5.26 -11.36
C LEU A 259 -3.40 6.72 -11.80
N GLU A 260 -2.20 7.07 -12.28
CA GLU A 260 -1.88 8.39 -12.84
C GLU A 260 -2.84 8.78 -13.95
N LEU A 261 -3.21 7.84 -14.82
CA LEU A 261 -4.12 8.09 -15.94
C LEU A 261 -5.54 8.44 -15.46
N PHE A 262 -6.03 7.81 -14.39
CA PHE A 262 -7.31 8.17 -13.78
C PHE A 262 -7.28 9.56 -13.12
N ILE A 263 -6.17 9.90 -12.47
CA ILE A 263 -5.98 11.21 -11.84
C ILE A 263 -5.94 12.31 -12.90
N LYS A 264 -5.18 12.12 -13.98
CA LYS A 264 -5.16 13.02 -15.15
C LYS A 264 -6.52 13.16 -15.80
N GLY A 265 -7.35 12.12 -15.75
CA GLY A 265 -8.74 12.22 -16.20
C GLY A 265 -9.61 13.09 -15.30
N SER A 266 -9.29 13.15 -14.01
CA SER A 266 -10.06 13.88 -12.98
C SER A 266 -9.59 15.34 -12.77
N THR A 267 -8.50 15.76 -13.42
CA THR A 267 -7.91 17.10 -13.26
C THR A 267 -7.27 17.58 -14.56
N SER A 268 -7.35 18.88 -14.83
CA SER A 268 -6.69 19.52 -15.99
C SER A 268 -5.24 19.91 -15.72
N GLY A 269 -4.76 19.74 -14.48
CA GLY A 269 -3.44 20.18 -14.04
C GLY A 269 -2.31 19.17 -14.25
N ILE A 270 -1.10 19.58 -13.86
CA ILE A 270 0.09 18.72 -13.85
C ILE A 270 -0.07 17.66 -12.76
N VAL A 271 0.16 16.39 -13.13
CA VAL A 271 0.26 15.26 -12.21
C VAL A 271 1.70 14.81 -12.17
N ASP A 272 2.33 14.92 -11.00
CA ASP A 272 3.70 14.46 -10.73
C ASP A 272 3.66 13.51 -9.54
N ILE A 273 3.43 12.24 -9.83
CA ILE A 273 3.42 11.16 -8.84
C ILE A 273 4.50 10.12 -9.13
N SER A 274 5.27 10.33 -10.20
CA SER A 274 6.36 9.44 -10.57
C SER A 274 7.55 9.70 -9.66
N SER A 275 8.15 8.65 -9.11
CA SER A 275 9.39 8.72 -8.33
C SER A 275 10.62 9.04 -9.21
N LYS A 276 10.46 9.75 -10.33
CA LYS A 276 11.58 10.13 -11.19
C LYS A 276 12.53 10.96 -10.35
N GLU A 277 13.80 10.57 -10.39
CA GLU A 277 14.91 11.06 -9.57
C GLU A 277 15.04 12.58 -9.65
N GLN A 278 14.22 13.29 -8.88
CA GLN A 278 14.47 14.67 -8.57
C GLN A 278 15.61 14.66 -7.57
N SER A 279 16.83 14.89 -8.04
CA SER A 279 18.02 15.12 -7.21
C SER A 279 17.62 15.90 -5.96
N LEU A 280 17.79 15.28 -4.79
CA LEU A 280 17.65 16.03 -3.54
C LEU A 280 18.74 17.09 -3.45
N ASP A 281 18.43 18.18 -2.77
CA ASP A 281 19.45 19.11 -2.29
C ASP A 281 20.45 18.32 -1.44
N LYS A 282 21.75 18.63 -1.57
CA LYS A 282 22.76 17.98 -0.73
C LYS A 282 22.71 18.57 0.68
N PRO A 283 22.86 17.74 1.73
CA PRO A 283 22.96 18.22 3.09
C PRO A 283 24.23 19.08 3.27
N GLN A 284 24.19 20.03 4.21
CA GLN A 284 25.39 20.79 4.60
C GLN A 284 26.41 19.94 5.37
N VAL A 285 25.94 18.99 6.16
CA VAL A 285 26.77 18.02 6.88
C VAL A 285 26.38 16.62 6.47
N GLU A 286 27.31 15.86 5.89
CA GLU A 286 27.12 14.45 5.56
C GLU A 286 27.33 13.58 6.80
N VAL A 287 26.46 12.58 6.97
CA VAL A 287 26.59 11.57 8.02
C VAL A 287 27.14 10.29 7.36
N PRO A 288 28.30 9.79 7.80
CA PRO A 288 28.86 8.57 7.23
C PRO A 288 27.96 7.38 7.56
N VAL A 289 27.76 6.51 6.56
CA VAL A 289 26.92 5.31 6.69
C VAL A 289 27.75 4.06 6.43
N ASP A 290 27.64 3.09 7.32
CA ASP A 290 28.18 1.74 7.12
C ASP A 290 27.04 0.82 6.63
N LEU A 291 27.10 0.43 5.36
CA LEU A 291 26.08 -0.42 4.74
C LEU A 291 25.94 -1.78 5.42
N LYS A 292 27.01 -2.34 6.03
CA LYS A 292 26.91 -3.63 6.74
C LYS A 292 26.10 -3.50 8.02
N VAL A 293 26.22 -2.35 8.70
CA VAL A 293 25.40 -2.05 9.89
C VAL A 293 23.96 -1.86 9.47
N GLU A 294 23.69 -1.08 8.41
CA GLU A 294 22.33 -0.86 7.92
C GLU A 294 21.67 -2.16 7.42
N GLU A 295 22.42 -3.08 6.80
CA GLU A 295 21.92 -4.42 6.43
C GLU A 295 21.47 -5.22 7.66
N GLN A 296 22.23 -5.17 8.76
CA GLN A 296 21.87 -5.86 9.99
C GLN A 296 20.67 -5.19 10.69
N GLU A 297 20.59 -3.87 10.65
CA GLU A 297 19.44 -3.11 11.16
C GLU A 297 18.16 -3.40 10.37
N GLN A 298 18.26 -3.51 9.04
CA GLN A 298 17.13 -3.91 8.20
C GLN A 298 16.62 -5.30 8.59
N LYS A 299 17.51 -6.28 8.79
CA LYS A 299 17.14 -7.63 9.24
C LYS A 299 16.48 -7.63 10.62
N ASN A 300 16.98 -6.81 11.55
CA ASN A 300 16.37 -6.66 12.86
C ASN A 300 14.96 -6.05 12.76
N VAL A 301 14.75 -5.09 11.87
CA VAL A 301 13.41 -4.48 11.63
C VAL A 301 12.45 -5.47 10.99
N ASP A 302 12.92 -6.27 10.03
CA ASP A 302 12.11 -7.33 9.43
C ASP A 302 11.66 -8.36 10.48
N ALA A 303 12.47 -8.58 11.51
CA ALA A 303 12.14 -9.43 12.65
C ALA A 303 11.15 -8.81 13.65
N GLY A 304 10.71 -7.57 13.41
CA GLY A 304 9.80 -6.82 14.27
C GLY A 304 10.49 -6.00 15.36
N HIS A 305 11.81 -5.86 15.36
CA HIS A 305 12.52 -4.98 16.29
C HIS A 305 12.61 -3.56 15.76
N SER A 306 12.54 -2.54 16.62
CA SER A 306 12.68 -1.13 16.21
C SER A 306 11.83 -0.71 14.98
N PRO A 307 10.53 -1.06 14.90
CA PRO A 307 9.70 -0.79 13.73
C PRO A 307 9.57 0.70 13.39
N TRP A 308 9.87 1.58 14.36
CA TRP A 308 9.93 3.03 14.18
C TRP A 308 10.93 3.46 13.10
N LYS A 309 11.94 2.64 12.76
CA LYS A 309 12.89 2.92 11.66
C LYS A 309 12.24 2.96 10.28
N LEU A 310 11.00 2.49 10.14
CA LEU A 310 10.22 2.59 8.90
C LEU A 310 9.53 3.96 8.74
N ASP A 311 9.50 4.78 9.80
CA ASP A 311 8.93 6.13 9.78
C ASP A 311 10.04 7.19 9.69
N PRO A 312 10.13 7.95 8.58
CA PRO A 312 11.20 8.94 8.40
C PRO A 312 11.10 10.11 9.39
N VAL A 313 9.90 10.43 9.87
CA VAL A 313 9.69 11.50 10.85
C VAL A 313 10.18 11.04 12.21
N PHE A 314 9.86 9.81 12.62
CA PHE A 314 10.37 9.26 13.88
C PHE A 314 11.89 9.11 13.86
N VAL A 315 12.47 8.61 12.77
CA VAL A 315 13.95 8.55 12.63
C VAL A 315 14.58 9.93 12.78
N SER A 316 13.98 10.95 12.18
CA SER A 316 14.45 12.34 12.30
C SER A 316 14.32 12.89 13.72
N GLN A 317 13.23 12.56 14.42
CA GLN A 317 13.01 12.94 15.81
C GLN A 317 14.10 12.37 16.72
N VAL A 318 14.40 11.07 16.58
CA VAL A 318 15.46 10.39 17.34
C VAL A 318 16.80 11.03 17.05
N PHE A 319 17.14 11.23 15.77
CA PHE A 319 18.41 11.84 15.37
C PHE A 319 18.58 13.26 15.93
N ALA A 320 17.59 14.13 15.74
CA ALA A 320 17.63 15.51 16.22
C ALA A 320 17.71 15.57 17.76
N SER A 321 16.98 14.68 18.44
CA SER A 321 17.00 14.59 19.90
C SER A 321 18.34 14.14 20.45
N LEU A 322 19.01 13.19 19.79
CA LEU A 322 20.35 12.73 20.19
C LEU A 322 21.45 13.79 19.98
N LYS A 323 21.23 14.78 19.10
CA LYS A 323 22.15 15.93 19.01
C LYS A 323 22.05 16.88 20.21
N ILE A 324 20.93 16.88 20.92
CA ILE A 324 20.73 17.64 22.16
C ILE A 324 21.22 16.80 23.36
N LEU A 325 20.90 15.51 23.36
CA LEU A 325 21.22 14.56 24.44
C LEU A 325 22.11 13.42 23.90
N PRO A 326 23.42 13.63 23.73
CA PRO A 326 24.32 12.64 23.12
C PRO A 326 24.49 11.36 23.94
N GLU A 327 24.30 11.43 25.25
CA GLU A 327 24.36 10.29 26.18
C GLU A 327 23.12 9.38 26.11
N GLY A 328 22.14 9.73 25.28
CA GLY A 328 20.88 9.00 25.12
C GLY A 328 19.67 9.75 25.68
N ILE A 329 18.48 9.26 25.32
CA ILE A 329 17.20 9.88 25.65
C ILE A 329 16.51 9.00 26.70
N GLN A 330 16.20 9.58 27.87
CA GLN A 330 15.40 8.95 28.90
C GLN A 330 14.13 9.77 29.13
N GLY A 331 12.96 9.14 29.06
CA GLY A 331 11.67 9.83 29.18
C GLY A 331 11.21 10.43 27.86
N GLU A 332 10.76 11.69 27.89
CA GLU A 332 10.22 12.39 26.72
C GLU A 332 11.32 12.85 25.76
N TYR A 333 11.03 12.82 24.46
CA TYR A 333 11.93 13.36 23.45
C TYR A 333 12.01 14.90 23.57
N PRO A 334 13.22 15.49 23.55
CA PRO A 334 13.39 16.95 23.59
C PRO A 334 12.83 17.65 22.35
N ILE A 335 12.76 16.95 21.21
CA ILE A 335 12.03 17.36 20.01
C ILE A 335 10.76 16.53 19.91
N LYS A 336 9.60 17.20 19.83
CA LYS A 336 8.31 16.53 19.72
C LYS A 336 8.03 16.14 18.27
N TYR A 337 7.26 15.08 18.09
CA TYR A 337 6.94 14.56 16.76
C TYR A 337 6.20 15.59 15.89
N GLU A 338 5.36 16.40 16.51
CA GLU A 338 4.57 17.47 15.87
C GLU A 338 5.43 18.67 15.43
N GLU A 339 6.67 18.77 15.92
CA GLU A 339 7.64 19.80 15.53
C GLU A 339 8.46 19.39 14.29
N LEU A 340 8.14 18.26 13.67
CA LEU A 340 8.76 17.79 12.44
C LEU A 340 7.78 17.85 11.27
N LYS A 341 8.25 18.36 10.15
CA LYS A 341 7.46 18.50 8.92
C LYS A 341 8.17 17.86 7.74
N ILE A 342 7.46 16.99 7.02
CA ILE A 342 7.96 16.42 5.78
C ILE A 342 7.93 17.51 4.69
N ILE A 343 9.10 17.86 4.17
CA ILE A 343 9.25 18.81 3.06
C ILE A 343 9.28 18.08 1.72
N LYS A 344 9.90 16.90 1.70
CA LYS A 344 9.98 16.01 0.54
C LYS A 344 10.01 14.57 1.01
N ASN A 345 9.31 13.68 0.33
CA ASN A 345 9.44 12.24 0.51
C ASN A 345 9.14 11.56 -0.83
N THR A 346 10.13 10.93 -1.46
CA THR A 346 9.97 10.24 -2.75
C THR A 346 9.64 8.74 -2.57
N GLY A 347 9.51 8.27 -1.33
CA GLY A 347 9.49 6.86 -0.98
C GLY A 347 10.88 6.23 -0.91
N LYS A 348 11.91 6.88 -1.45
CA LYS A 348 13.33 6.46 -1.38
C LYS A 348 14.20 7.43 -0.60
N GLU A 349 13.90 8.71 -0.73
CA GLU A 349 14.63 9.81 -0.11
C GLU A 349 13.64 10.77 0.55
N ALA A 350 14.00 11.31 1.71
CA ALA A 350 13.15 12.23 2.46
C ALA A 350 13.94 13.42 3.03
N ILE A 351 13.29 14.57 3.13
CA ILE A 351 13.78 15.76 3.83
C ILE A 351 12.73 16.13 4.87
N ILE A 352 13.17 16.15 6.13
CA ILE A 352 12.36 16.55 7.27
C ILE A 352 12.87 17.88 7.80
N GLU A 353 12.00 18.88 7.89
CA GLU A 353 12.27 20.14 8.57
C GLU A 353 11.95 19.99 10.06
N VAL A 354 12.80 20.56 10.91
CA VAL A 354 12.66 20.54 12.37
C VAL A 354 12.44 21.98 12.84
N SER A 355 11.32 22.23 13.51
CA SER A 355 10.91 23.56 13.97
C SER A 355 10.87 23.72 15.49
N GLY A 356 11.33 22.74 16.27
CA GLY A 356 11.34 22.82 17.73
C GLY A 356 12.37 23.81 18.28
N ASP A 357 12.00 24.60 19.30
CA ASP A 357 12.82 25.70 19.83
C ASP A 357 14.20 25.26 20.40
N LYS A 358 14.33 23.97 20.74
CA LYS A 358 15.54 23.39 21.33
C LYS A 358 16.49 22.78 20.30
N THR A 359 16.08 22.70 19.03
CA THR A 359 16.88 22.03 17.99
C THR A 359 18.10 22.86 17.61
N THR A 360 19.20 22.19 17.28
CA THR A 360 20.34 22.79 16.55
C THR A 360 20.31 22.43 15.05
N ILE A 361 19.34 21.62 14.65
CA ILE A 361 19.17 21.10 13.29
C ILE A 361 17.96 21.75 12.64
N LYS A 362 18.14 22.28 11.44
CA LYS A 362 17.06 22.80 10.59
C LYS A 362 16.42 21.71 9.75
N ARG A 363 17.23 20.82 9.15
CA ARG A 363 16.75 19.76 8.24
C ARG A 363 17.51 18.47 8.44
N VAL A 364 16.81 17.35 8.30
CA VAL A 364 17.38 15.99 8.29
C VAL A 364 17.12 15.36 6.92
N TYR A 365 18.16 14.76 6.35
CA TYR A 365 18.13 14.10 5.04
C TYR A 365 18.21 12.60 5.26
N LEU A 366 17.24 11.86 4.72
CA LEU A 366 17.15 10.42 4.88
C LEU A 366 17.11 9.72 3.53
N LYS A 367 17.64 8.49 3.49
CA LYS A 367 17.52 7.58 2.37
C LYS A 367 17.19 6.19 2.85
N ARG A 368 16.49 5.43 2.01
CA ARG A 368 16.43 3.98 2.13
C ARG A 368 17.57 3.37 1.33
N LEU A 369 18.56 2.80 2.02
CA LEU A 369 19.82 2.37 1.39
C LEU A 369 19.84 0.89 1.03
N ILE A 370 19.29 0.04 1.91
CA ILE A 370 19.30 -1.42 1.72
C ILE A 370 18.14 -1.89 0.84
N ARG A 371 16.95 -1.30 1.03
CA ARG A 371 15.76 -1.57 0.22
C ARG A 371 15.07 -0.27 -0.12
N GLU A 372 14.95 0.06 -1.39
CA GLU A 372 14.35 1.32 -1.84
C GLU A 372 12.81 1.31 -1.88
N ASP A 373 12.17 0.24 -1.40
CA ASP A 373 10.72 0.10 -1.35
C ASP A 373 10.15 0.45 0.04
N ASN A 374 8.83 0.29 0.21
CA ASN A 374 8.14 0.66 1.43
C ASN A 374 8.47 -0.20 2.68
N THR A 375 9.28 -1.24 2.53
CA THR A 375 9.79 -2.10 3.61
C THR A 375 11.19 -1.70 4.07
N GLY A 376 11.86 -0.81 3.35
CA GLY A 376 13.17 -0.30 3.71
C GLY A 376 13.15 0.59 4.95
N ILE A 377 14.16 0.43 5.79
CA ILE A 377 14.46 1.37 6.89
C ILE A 377 14.93 2.71 6.34
N TRP A 378 14.62 3.78 7.06
CA TRP A 378 15.16 5.10 6.79
C TRP A 378 16.48 5.32 7.54
N THR A 379 17.52 5.68 6.80
CA THR A 379 18.85 5.99 7.33
C THR A 379 19.12 7.48 7.16
N VAL A 380 19.60 8.15 8.22
CA VAL A 380 20.03 9.55 8.13
C VAL A 380 21.36 9.61 7.39
N VAL A 381 21.38 10.32 6.26
CA VAL A 381 22.58 10.51 5.42
C VAL A 381 23.19 11.91 5.54
N GLY A 382 22.50 12.83 6.20
CA GLY A 382 22.99 14.18 6.43
C GLY A 382 21.97 15.10 7.10
N TYR A 383 22.41 16.32 7.42
CA TYR A 383 21.57 17.34 8.02
C TYR A 383 22.08 18.75 7.72
N ASP A 384 21.17 19.73 7.87
CA ASP A 384 21.51 21.15 7.87
C ASP A 384 21.41 21.70 9.29
N PRO A 385 22.47 22.29 9.87
CA PRO A 385 22.35 23.02 11.13
C PRO A 385 21.51 24.30 10.97
N LEU A 386 20.94 24.79 12.07
CA LEU A 386 20.48 26.18 12.12
C LEU A 386 21.71 27.08 11.94
N LYS A 387 21.70 27.97 10.95
CA LYS A 387 22.78 28.95 10.73
C LYS A 387 22.87 29.84 11.97
N ASN A 388 23.77 29.49 12.90
CA ASN A 388 24.45 30.30 13.94
C ASN A 388 24.92 29.44 15.12
N GLN A 389 25.77 28.44 14.87
CA GLN A 389 26.77 27.98 15.83
C GLN A 389 28.07 27.65 15.10
#